data_AF-A0A833T922-F1
#
_entry.id   AF-A0A833T922-F1
#
_cell.length_a   1.000
_cell.length_b   1.000
_cell.length_c   1.000
_cell.angle_alpha   90.00
_cell.angle_beta   90.00
_cell.angle_gamma   90.00
#
_symmetry.space_group_name_H-M   'P 1'
#
loop_
_entity.id
_entity.type
_entity.pdbx_description
1 polymer ?
#
loop_
_entity_poly.entity_id
_entity_poly.type
_entity_poly.pdbx_seq_one_letter_code
_entity_poly.pdbx_strand_id
1 'polypeptide(L)'
;MDILKHTNMLEAKPVHSPMATSTKLSAYEGEVFSDRTLYRSTNGALQYLCITRPDISFTVNKLSQFLHKLTTLHWQSTKHLLRYLKQTVDFGLQFHKSHSLSLQAYSDVD
;
A
#
# COMPACT_ATOMS: atom_id res chain seq x y z
N MET A 1 10.90 3.19 6.45
CA MET A 1 9.89 4.10 7.06
C MET A 1 9.90 5.50 6.46
N ASP A 2 10.58 5.73 5.34
CA ASP A 2 10.66 7.07 4.72
C ASP A 2 9.36 7.50 4.04
N ILE A 3 8.54 6.55 3.58
CA ILE A 3 7.19 6.85 3.06
C ILE A 3 6.30 7.51 4.12
N LEU A 4 6.39 7.12 5.39
CA LEU A 4 5.62 7.75 6.47
C LEU A 4 6.14 9.14 6.82
N LYS A 5 7.46 9.37 6.73
CA LYS A 5 8.05 10.70 6.86
C LYS A 5 7.59 11.62 5.74
N HIS A 6 7.70 11.16 4.50
CA HIS A 6 7.33 11.91 3.30
C HIS A 6 5.84 12.31 3.28
N THR A 7 4.98 11.46 3.83
CA THR A 7 3.52 11.70 3.88
C THR A 7 3.06 12.36 5.19
N ASN A 8 3.97 12.73 6.08
CA ASN A 8 3.68 13.29 7.42
C ASN A 8 2.77 12.38 8.29
N MET A 9 3.00 11.07 8.22
CA MET A 9 2.20 10.03 8.90
C MET A 9 2.94 9.36 10.07
N LEU A 10 4.12 9.85 10.45
CA LEU A 10 4.89 9.30 11.56
C LEU A 10 4.13 9.33 12.89
N GLU A 11 3.37 10.39 13.17
CA GLU A 11 2.61 10.56 14.41
C GLU A 11 1.15 10.10 14.29
N ALA A 12 0.76 9.52 13.15
CA ALA A 12 -0.63 9.11 12.92
C ALA A 12 -1.06 7.99 13.88
N LYS A 13 -2.32 7.98 14.33
CA LYS A 13 -2.85 6.89 15.18
C LYS A 13 -2.80 5.57 14.39
N PRO A 14 -2.20 4.47 14.88
CA PRO A 14 -2.14 3.22 14.14
C PRO A 14 -3.53 2.59 13.89
N VAL A 15 -3.60 1.65 12.94
CA VAL A 15 -4.77 0.81 12.66
C VAL A 15 -4.33 -0.63 12.39
N HIS A 16 -5.24 -1.59 12.57
CA HIS A 16 -4.93 -3.03 12.50
C HIS A 16 -5.24 -3.68 11.15
N SER A 17 -5.93 -2.98 10.24
CA SER A 17 -6.29 -3.49 8.90
C SER A 17 -5.73 -2.60 7.79
N PRO A 18 -5.27 -3.17 6.66
CA PRO A 18 -4.74 -2.37 5.54
C PRO A 18 -5.82 -1.57 4.81
N MET A 19 -7.07 -2.03 4.84
CA MET A 19 -8.23 -1.34 4.25
C MET A 19 -9.47 -1.59 5.12
N ALA A 20 -10.35 -0.60 5.24
CA ALA A 20 -11.60 -0.81 5.96
C ALA A 20 -12.58 -1.67 5.13
N THR A 21 -13.25 -2.62 5.78
CA THR A 21 -14.20 -3.56 5.15
C THR A 21 -15.41 -2.87 4.51
N SER A 22 -15.77 -1.68 4.97
CA SER A 22 -16.85 -0.85 4.42
C SER A 22 -16.45 0.06 3.26
N THR A 23 -15.16 0.05 2.86
CA THR A 23 -14.65 1.02 1.87
C THR A 23 -15.13 0.68 0.45
N LYS A 24 -16.19 1.34 0.00
CA LYS A 24 -16.54 1.42 -1.43
C LYS A 24 -15.76 2.60 -2.01
N LEU A 25 -14.71 2.31 -2.76
CA LEU A 25 -14.02 3.32 -3.56
C LEU A 25 -14.81 3.53 -4.85
N SER A 26 -15.16 4.78 -5.14
CA SER A 26 -15.92 5.20 -6.31
C SER A 26 -15.16 6.28 -7.06
N ALA A 27 -15.10 6.17 -8.39
CA ALA A 27 -14.53 7.19 -9.27
C ALA A 27 -15.43 8.44 -9.38
N TYR A 28 -16.68 8.36 -8.89
CA TYR A 28 -17.69 9.40 -9.02
C TYR A 28 -18.03 10.09 -7.70
N GLU A 29 -17.52 9.59 -6.58
CA GLU A 29 -17.78 10.16 -5.26
C GLU A 29 -16.55 10.88 -4.69
N GLY A 30 -16.82 11.96 -3.97
CA GLY A 30 -15.82 12.78 -3.31
C GLY A 30 -15.22 13.87 -4.18
N GLU A 31 -14.56 14.81 -3.50
CA GLU A 31 -13.89 15.95 -4.14
C GLU A 31 -12.59 15.53 -4.82
N VAL A 32 -12.25 16.20 -5.93
CA VAL A 32 -10.98 15.96 -6.63
C VAL A 32 -9.82 16.26 -5.70
N PHE A 33 -8.88 15.31 -5.61
CA PHE A 33 -7.63 15.54 -4.87
C PHE A 33 -6.66 16.34 -5.73
N SER A 34 -6.24 17.50 -5.23
CA SER A 34 -5.45 18.47 -5.98
C SER A 34 -3.99 18.05 -6.17
N ASP A 35 -3.37 17.41 -5.17
CA ASP A 35 -1.96 17.02 -5.22
C ASP A 35 -1.77 15.63 -5.83
N ARG A 36 -1.86 15.56 -7.16
CA ARG A 36 -1.66 14.31 -7.90
C ARG A 36 -0.22 13.77 -7.78
N THR A 37 0.75 14.65 -7.59
CA THR A 37 2.17 14.27 -7.51
C THR A 37 2.42 13.49 -6.22
N LEU A 38 1.94 14.01 -5.08
CA LEU A 38 2.03 13.31 -3.80
C LEU A 38 1.35 11.95 -3.83
N TYR A 39 0.17 11.86 -4.44
CA TYR A 39 -0.51 10.57 -4.55
C TYR A 39 0.29 9.58 -5.39
N ARG A 40 0.77 10.00 -6.58
CA ARG A 40 1.52 9.12 -7.49
C ARG A 40 2.84 8.65 -6.89
N SER A 41 3.59 9.54 -6.22
CA SER A 41 4.84 9.17 -5.54
C SER A 41 4.57 8.18 -4.41
N THR A 42 3.53 8.43 -3.60
CA THR A 42 3.11 7.54 -2.51
C THR A 42 2.70 6.17 -3.04
N ASN A 43 1.86 6.12 -4.08
CA ASN A 43 1.40 4.87 -4.66
C ASN A 43 2.54 4.08 -5.32
N GLY A 44 3.50 4.76 -5.96
CA GLY A 44 4.71 4.13 -6.48
C GLY A 44 5.57 3.50 -5.37
N ALA A 45 5.77 4.20 -4.26
CA ALA A 45 6.48 3.66 -3.11
C ALA A 45 5.74 2.47 -2.47
N LEU A 46 4.40 2.53 -2.39
CA LEU A 46 3.57 1.41 -1.93
C LEU A 46 3.66 0.20 -2.86
N GLN A 47 3.67 0.42 -4.19
CA GLN A 47 3.80 -0.66 -5.18
C GLN A 47 5.13 -1.41 -5.02
N TYR A 48 6.22 -0.70 -4.75
CA TYR A 48 7.50 -1.33 -4.44
C TYR A 48 7.44 -2.13 -3.13
N LEU A 49 6.78 -1.58 -2.10
CA LEU A 49 6.65 -2.24 -0.81
C LEU A 49 5.93 -3.59 -0.88
N CYS A 50 4.97 -3.74 -1.80
CA CYS A 50 4.25 -5.00 -2.05
C CYS A 50 5.17 -6.21 -2.31
N ILE A 51 6.39 -6.00 -2.82
CA ILE A 51 7.38 -7.07 -3.05
C ILE A 51 7.73 -7.78 -1.73
N THR A 52 7.91 -7.00 -0.66
CA THR A 52 8.21 -7.51 0.69
C THR A 52 6.94 -7.64 1.56
N ARG A 53 5.82 -7.07 1.12
CA ARG A 53 4.56 -6.97 1.88
C ARG A 53 3.36 -7.44 1.05
N PRO A 54 3.22 -8.75 0.81
CA PRO A 54 2.10 -9.27 0.03
C PRO A 54 0.74 -9.00 0.69
N ASP A 55 0.70 -8.81 2.01
CA ASP A 55 -0.50 -8.50 2.80
C ASP A 55 -1.20 -7.19 2.38
N ILE A 56 -0.46 -6.22 1.81
CA ILE A 56 -1.03 -4.93 1.37
C ILE A 56 -1.33 -4.89 -0.14
N SER A 57 -0.92 -5.91 -0.90
CA SER A 57 -0.98 -5.90 -2.36
C SER A 57 -2.38 -5.65 -2.90
N PHE A 58 -3.40 -6.23 -2.26
CA PHE A 58 -4.79 -5.99 -2.64
C PHE A 58 -5.19 -4.52 -2.52
N THR A 59 -4.87 -3.87 -1.40
CA THR A 59 -5.21 -2.47 -1.16
C THR A 59 -4.47 -1.55 -2.14
N VAL A 60 -3.19 -1.80 -2.36
CA VAL A 60 -2.37 -1.01 -3.31
C VAL A 60 -2.91 -1.15 -4.74
N ASN A 61 -3.17 -2.38 -5.19
CA ASN A 61 -3.74 -2.62 -6.51
C ASN A 61 -5.08 -1.89 -6.70
N LYS A 62 -5.92 -1.88 -5.66
CA LYS A 62 -7.21 -1.17 -5.72
C LYS A 62 -7.04 0.35 -5.79
N LEU A 63 -6.09 0.92 -5.03
CA LEU A 63 -5.78 2.36 -5.06
C LEU A 63 -5.18 2.80 -6.41
N SER A 64 -4.40 1.93 -7.07
CA SER A 64 -3.81 2.17 -8.38
C SER A 64 -4.85 2.34 -9.50
N GLN A 65 -6.04 1.76 -9.38
CA GLN A 65 -7.10 1.84 -10.41
C GLN A 65 -7.63 3.27 -10.61
N PHE A 66 -7.53 4.13 -9.59
CA PHE A 66 -8.14 5.45 -9.58
C PHE A 66 -7.16 6.59 -9.89
N LEU A 67 -5.96 6.28 -10.41
CA LEU A 67 -4.95 7.29 -10.76
C LEU A 67 -5.41 8.29 -11.82
N HIS A 68 -6.36 7.92 -12.68
CA HIS A 68 -6.94 8.79 -13.71
C HIS A 68 -7.86 9.88 -13.12
N LYS A 69 -8.52 9.60 -11.99
CA LYS A 69 -9.44 10.51 -11.30
C LYS A 69 -9.37 10.30 -9.80
N LEU A 70 -8.41 10.99 -9.19
CA LEU A 70 -8.12 10.93 -7.77
C LEU A 70 -9.09 11.80 -6.98
N THR A 71 -9.61 11.24 -5.89
CA THR A 71 -10.54 11.95 -5.00
C THR A 71 -10.02 11.91 -3.57
N THR A 72 -10.55 12.79 -2.73
CA THR A 72 -10.26 12.84 -1.30
C THR A 72 -10.54 11.51 -0.60
N LEU A 73 -11.54 10.73 -1.07
CA LEU A 73 -11.83 9.38 -0.57
C LEU A 73 -10.71 8.37 -0.87
N HIS A 74 -10.14 8.43 -2.08
CA HIS A 74 -8.97 7.61 -2.44
C HIS A 74 -7.76 7.97 -1.56
N TRP A 75 -7.55 9.26 -1.30
CA TRP A 75 -6.48 9.71 -0.40
C TRP A 75 -6.71 9.30 1.06
N GLN A 76 -7.95 9.36 1.55
CA GLN A 76 -8.30 8.85 2.88
C GLN A 76 -7.99 7.36 3.04
N SER A 77 -8.31 6.57 2.02
CA SER A 77 -7.99 5.13 1.99
C SER A 77 -6.47 4.90 1.96
N THR A 78 -5.73 5.71 1.20
CA THR A 78 -4.26 5.69 1.20
C THR A 78 -3.70 6.01 2.59
N LYS A 79 -4.22 7.05 3.26
CA LYS A 79 -3.84 7.38 4.64
C LYS A 79 -4.17 6.25 5.62
N HIS A 80 -5.27 5.53 5.44
CA HIS A 80 -5.58 4.35 6.25
C HIS A 80 -4.49 3.28 6.11
N LEU A 81 -4.08 2.97 4.88
CA LEU A 81 -3.00 2.03 4.61
C LEU A 81 -1.67 2.50 5.23
N LEU A 82 -1.34 3.78 5.14
CA LEU A 82 -0.14 4.34 5.78
C LEU A 82 -0.17 4.19 7.31
N ARG A 83 -1.35 4.33 7.94
CA ARG A 83 -1.54 4.07 9.38
C ARG A 83 -1.35 2.60 9.74
N TYR A 84 -1.77 1.70 8.85
CA TYR A 84 -1.55 0.26 9.02
C TYR A 84 -0.07 -0.08 8.93
N LEU A 85 0.64 0.49 7.95
CA LEU A 85 2.08 0.34 7.81
C LEU A 85 2.83 0.87 9.02
N LYS A 86 2.37 1.96 9.64
CA LYS A 86 2.93 2.46 10.92
C LYS A 86 2.81 1.43 12.06
N GLN A 87 1.75 0.65 12.10
CA GLN A 87 1.56 -0.38 13.14
C GLN A 87 2.37 -1.66 12.85
N THR A 88 2.71 -1.89 11.59
CA THR A 88 3.28 -3.15 11.10
C THR A 88 4.67 -2.93 10.49
N VAL A 89 5.47 -2.05 11.09
CA VAL A 89 6.75 -1.60 10.52
C VAL A 89 7.78 -2.73 10.44
N ASP A 90 7.67 -3.68 11.37
CA ASP A 90 8.54 -4.85 11.48
C ASP A 90 8.01 -6.06 10.69
N PHE A 91 6.85 -5.92 10.04
CA PHE A 91 6.26 -6.99 9.24
C PHE A 91 6.88 -6.94 7.84
N GLY A 92 7.08 -8.11 7.24
CA GLY A 92 7.47 -8.27 5.85
C GLY A 92 8.38 -9.47 5.61
N LEU A 93 8.57 -9.78 4.33
CA LEU A 93 9.49 -10.82 3.88
C LEU A 93 10.92 -10.28 3.93
N GLN A 94 11.81 -11.07 4.51
CA GLN A 94 13.24 -10.78 4.53
C GLN A 94 13.95 -11.68 3.52
N PHE A 95 14.47 -11.07 2.46
CA PHE A 95 15.25 -11.77 1.45
C PHE A 95 16.71 -11.83 1.89
N HIS A 96 17.24 -13.05 2.01
CA HIS A 96 18.62 -13.30 2.34
C HIS A 96 19.34 -13.87 1.12
N LYS A 97 20.65 -13.58 1.00
CA LYS A 97 21.46 -14.22 -0.04
C LYS A 97 21.48 -15.72 0.23
N SER A 98 21.04 -16.51 -0.76
CA SER A 98 21.21 -17.95 -0.69
C SER A 98 22.69 -18.32 -0.86
N HIS A 99 23.16 -19.26 -0.06
CA HIS A 99 24.48 -19.88 -0.22
C HIS A 99 24.51 -20.92 -1.36
N SER A 100 23.33 -21.35 -1.83
CA SER A 100 23.16 -22.33 -2.90
C SER A 100 22.36 -21.74 -4.06
N LEU A 101 22.78 -22.04 -5.30
CA LEU A 101 22.06 -21.70 -6.53
C LEU A 101 21.14 -22.85 -7.01
N SER A 102 20.84 -23.82 -6.15
CA SER A 102 19.94 -24.92 -6.47
C SER A 102 18.51 -24.44 -6.71
N LEU A 103 17.99 -24.64 -7.91
CA LEU A 103 16.61 -24.32 -8.28
C LEU A 103 15.67 -25.42 -7.74
N GLN A 104 14.71 -25.03 -6.92
CA GLN A 104 13.60 -25.90 -6.51
C GLN A 104 12.32 -25.40 -7.19
N ALA A 105 11.59 -26.33 -7.80
CA ALA A 105 10.32 -26.06 -8.46
C ALA A 105 9.20 -26.84 -7.75
N TYR A 106 8.06 -26.18 -7.56
CA TYR A 106 6.86 -26.76 -6.98
C TYR A 106 5.76 -26.72 -8.04
N SER A 107 4.99 -27.80 -8.18
CA SER A 107 3.80 -27.86 -9.03
C SER A 107 2.59 -28.04 -8.11
N ASP A 108 1.67 -27.08 -8.16
CA ASP A 108 0.37 -27.18 -7.50
C ASP A 108 -0.66 -27.58 -8.55
N VAL A 109 -1.56 -28.51 -8.23
CA VAL A 109 -2.70 -28.87 -9.06
C VAL A 109 -3.93 -28.27 -8.40
N ASP A 110 -4.53 -27.30 -9.08
CA ASP A 110 -5.91 -26.85 -8.85
C ASP A 110 -6.86 -27.68 -9.73
#